data_AF-A0A968ULN9-F1
#
_entry.id   AF-A0A968ULN9-F1
#
_cell.length_a   1.000
_cell.length_b   1.000
_cell.length_c   1.000
_cell.angle_alpha   90.00
_cell.angle_beta   90.00
_cell.angle_gamma   90.00
#
_symmetry.space_group_name_H-M   'P 1'
#
loop_
_entity.id
_entity.type
_entity.pdbx_description
1 polymer ?
#
loop_
_entity_poly.entity_id
_entity_poly.type
_entity_poly.pdbx_seq_one_letter_code
_entity_poly.pdbx_strand_id
1 'polypeptide(L)'
;MKIRKIYPYDVGPVCREINFKDEWNGTIHRQILFSGPNGSGKTVILKAVATLWNAAGHWLDHRKLLPQTDKNLIWLKHWVEKGIGIIFEEAGFTSLPIGIFLGHIHILQIFAVRQTYGSAKFSNRKISANLSEIIMRKS
;
A
#
# COMPACT_ATOMS: atom_id res chain seq x y z
N MET A 1 11.26 -9.49 -2.84
CA MET A 1 10.14 -8.67 -2.32
C MET A 1 8.82 -9.31 -2.68
N LYS A 2 7.90 -9.46 -1.73
CA LYS A 2 6.58 -10.10 -1.92
C LYS A 2 5.50 -9.23 -1.29
N ILE A 3 4.31 -9.15 -1.91
CA ILE A 3 3.16 -8.46 -1.31
C ILE A 3 2.54 -9.39 -0.26
N ARG A 4 2.47 -8.95 0.99
CA ARG A 4 1.84 -9.70 2.09
C ARG A 4 0.37 -9.34 2.28
N LYS A 5 0.06 -8.04 2.29
CA LYS A 5 -1.28 -7.53 2.55
C LYS A 5 -1.61 -6.32 1.71
N ILE A 6 -2.88 -6.19 1.34
CA ILE A 6 -3.46 -4.97 0.78
C ILE A 6 -4.59 -4.52 1.72
N TYR A 7 -4.57 -3.24 2.07
CA TYR A 7 -5.57 -2.58 2.91
C TYR A 7 -6.29 -1.53 2.07
N PRO A 8 -7.41 -1.88 1.42
CA PRO A 8 -8.26 -0.90 0.78
C PRO A 8 -9.15 -0.24 1.85
N TYR A 9 -9.09 1.08 1.91
CA TYR A 9 -9.99 1.92 2.71
C TYR A 9 -10.88 2.66 1.72
N ASP A 10 -11.96 1.99 1.30
CA ASP A 10 -12.91 2.47 0.29
C ASP A 10 -12.25 2.76 -1.06
N VAL A 11 -11.84 1.67 -1.73
CA VAL A 11 -11.20 1.71 -3.06
C VAL A 11 -12.16 1.08 -4.07
N GLY A 12 -13.00 1.90 -4.68
CA GLY A 12 -14.13 1.42 -5.47
C GLY A 12 -15.01 0.44 -4.67
N PRO A 13 -15.38 -0.72 -5.22
CA PRO A 13 -16.21 -1.71 -4.53
C PRO A 13 -15.44 -2.59 -3.52
N VAL A 14 -14.13 -2.35 -3.32
CA VAL A 14 -13.27 -3.18 -2.46
C VAL A 14 -13.07 -2.49 -1.12
N CYS A 15 -13.61 -3.08 -0.05
CA CYS A 15 -13.57 -2.50 1.31
C CYS A 15 -12.93 -3.42 2.35
N ARG A 16 -12.46 -4.61 1.97
CA ARG A 16 -11.89 -5.61 2.90
C ARG A 16 -10.40 -5.79 2.66
N GLU A 17 -9.67 -6.02 3.75
CA GLU A 17 -8.26 -6.37 3.66
C GLU A 17 -8.06 -7.69 2.90
N ILE A 18 -6.97 -7.76 2.14
CA ILE A 18 -6.59 -8.94 1.38
C ILE A 18 -5.26 -9.42 1.94
N ASN A 19 -5.26 -10.62 2.52
CA ASN A 19 -4.07 -11.25 3.08
C ASN A 19 -3.58 -12.36 2.13
N PHE A 20 -2.30 -12.31 1.80
CA PHE A 20 -1.65 -13.29 0.91
C PHE A 20 -0.76 -14.26 1.67
N LYS A 21 -0.69 -14.15 3.00
CA LYS A 21 -0.01 -15.13 3.84
C LYS A 21 -0.92 -16.33 4.06
N ASP A 22 -0.41 -17.50 3.71
CA ASP A 22 -1.02 -18.79 4.03
C ASP A 22 -0.97 -19.01 5.55
N GLU A 23 -2.12 -19.29 6.15
CA GLU A 23 -2.24 -19.48 7.60
C GLU A 23 -1.66 -20.82 8.08
N TRP A 24 -1.54 -21.81 7.19
CA TRP A 24 -1.10 -23.16 7.53
C TRP A 24 0.43 -23.28 7.55
N ASN A 25 1.11 -22.75 6.53
CA ASN A 25 2.57 -22.85 6.42
C ASN A 25 3.28 -21.51 6.71
N GLY A 26 2.53 -20.42 6.91
CA GLY A 26 3.08 -19.11 7.21
C GLY A 26 3.83 -18.44 6.05
N THR A 27 3.77 -18.99 4.84
CA THR A 27 4.43 -18.43 3.66
C THR A 27 3.51 -17.53 2.86
N ILE A 28 4.06 -16.54 2.16
CA ILE A 28 3.30 -15.72 1.23
C ILE A 28 3.08 -16.52 -0.06
N HIS A 29 1.83 -16.60 -0.52
CA HIS A 29 1.47 -17.27 -1.77
C HIS A 29 2.28 -16.72 -2.95
N ARG A 30 2.90 -17.62 -3.70
CA ARG A 30 3.70 -17.27 -4.90
C ARG A 30 2.84 -16.89 -6.10
N GLN A 31 1.63 -17.44 -6.17
CA GLN A 31 0.67 -17.20 -7.25
C GLN A 31 -0.69 -16.95 -6.62
N ILE A 32 -1.35 -15.88 -7.06
CA ILE A 32 -2.64 -15.44 -6.53
C ILE A 32 -3.56 -15.19 -7.72
N LEU A 33 -4.74 -15.78 -7.69
CA LEU A 33 -5.79 -15.53 -8.66
C LEU A 33 -6.84 -14.60 -8.06
N PHE A 34 -7.04 -13.44 -8.70
CA PHE A 34 -8.19 -12.58 -8.40
C PHE A 34 -9.38 -13.04 -9.26
N SER A 35 -10.38 -13.68 -8.65
CA SER A 35 -11.60 -14.12 -9.30
C SER A 35 -12.85 -13.47 -8.67
N GLY A 36 -13.97 -13.50 -9.39
CA GLY A 36 -15.26 -12.97 -8.92
C GLY A 36 -16.07 -12.31 -10.05
N PRO A 37 -17.31 -11.89 -9.79
CA PRO A 37 -18.19 -11.28 -10.80
C PRO A 37 -17.64 -9.99 -11.44
N ASN A 38 -18.13 -9.62 -12.62
CA ASN A 38 -17.80 -8.33 -13.22
C ASN A 38 -18.21 -7.17 -12.31
N GLY A 39 -17.41 -6.11 -12.29
CA GLY A 39 -17.64 -4.97 -11.40
C GLY A 39 -17.19 -5.18 -9.94
N SER A 40 -16.65 -6.33 -9.56
CA SER A 40 -16.19 -6.60 -8.17
C SER A 40 -14.89 -5.88 -7.75
N GLY A 41 -14.32 -5.02 -8.61
CA GLY A 41 -13.14 -4.22 -8.28
C GLY A 41 -11.78 -4.89 -8.50
N LYS A 42 -11.71 -6.06 -9.14
CA LYS A 42 -10.44 -6.76 -9.46
C LYS A 42 -9.44 -5.87 -10.22
N THR A 43 -9.89 -5.23 -11.30
CA THR A 43 -9.06 -4.31 -12.07
C THR A 43 -8.68 -3.07 -11.27
N VAL A 44 -9.60 -2.59 -10.42
CA VAL A 44 -9.38 -1.41 -9.59
C VAL A 44 -8.25 -1.66 -8.60
N ILE A 45 -8.28 -2.80 -7.88
CA ILE A 45 -7.26 -3.11 -6.88
C ILE A 45 -5.89 -3.33 -7.51
N LEU A 46 -5.82 -4.03 -8.65
CA LEU A 46 -4.56 -4.27 -9.36
C LEU A 46 -3.95 -2.96 -9.89
N LYS A 47 -4.78 -2.09 -10.47
CA LYS A 47 -4.32 -0.79 -10.98
C LYS A 47 -3.91 0.13 -9.83
N ALA A 48 -4.57 0.06 -8.68
CA ALA A 48 -4.15 0.78 -7.49
C ALA A 48 -2.78 0.31 -6.98
N VAL A 49 -2.57 -1.00 -6.87
CA VAL A 49 -1.27 -1.59 -6.51
C VAL A 49 -0.16 -1.15 -7.47
N ALA A 50 -0.41 -1.24 -8.78
CA ALA A 50 0.55 -0.82 -9.79
C ALA A 50 0.89 0.69 -9.67
N THR A 51 -0.11 1.52 -9.40
CA THR A 51 0.09 2.97 -9.24
C THR A 51 0.90 3.30 -7.98
N LEU A 52 0.63 2.64 -6.84
CA LEU A 52 1.41 2.83 -5.61
C LEU A 52 2.85 2.38 -5.81
N TRP A 53 3.06 1.26 -6.50
CA TRP A 53 4.40 0.77 -6.82
C TRP A 53 5.16 1.74 -7.73
N ASN A 54 4.50 2.29 -8.76
CA ASN A 54 5.08 3.30 -9.63
C ASN A 54 5.47 4.58 -8.87
N ALA A 55 4.58 5.06 -7.98
CA ALA A 55 4.86 6.22 -7.15
C ALA A 55 6.07 5.99 -6.21
N ALA A 56 6.17 4.79 -5.64
CA ALA A 56 7.29 4.42 -4.79
C ALA A 56 8.61 4.29 -5.57
N GLY A 57 8.59 3.67 -6.75
CA GLY A 57 9.75 3.61 -7.65
C GLY A 57 10.24 5.00 -8.03
N HIS A 58 9.33 5.87 -8.49
CA HIS A 58 9.66 7.26 -8.81
C HIS A 58 10.31 7.99 -7.63
N TRP A 59 9.78 7.80 -6.41
CA TRP A 59 10.35 8.39 -5.21
C TRP A 59 11.73 7.80 -4.85
N LEU A 60 11.93 6.49 -5.03
CA LEU A 60 13.22 5.85 -4.80
C LEU A 60 14.31 6.42 -5.70
N ASP A 61 14.00 6.61 -6.98
CA ASP A 61 14.93 7.07 -8.01
C ASP A 61 15.22 8.58 -7.89
N HIS A 62 14.19 9.39 -7.68
CA HIS A 62 14.30 10.86 -7.80
C HIS A 62 14.20 11.59 -6.46
N ARG A 63 13.83 10.89 -5.37
CA ARG A 63 13.48 11.48 -4.07
C ARG A 63 12.39 12.55 -4.15
N LYS A 64 11.52 12.43 -5.16
CA LYS A 64 10.40 13.34 -5.42
C LYS A 64 9.10 12.56 -5.49
N LEU A 65 8.03 13.22 -5.05
CA LEU A 65 6.68 12.68 -5.21
C LEU A 65 6.33 12.53 -6.69
N LEU A 66 5.48 11.56 -7.00
CA LEU A 66 4.96 11.38 -8.34
C LEU A 66 4.19 12.67 -8.75
N PRO A 67 4.40 13.20 -9.96
CA PRO A 67 3.74 14.44 -10.40
C PRO A 67 2.23 14.35 -10.29
N GLN A 68 1.58 15.45 -9.88
CA GLN A 68 0.12 15.51 -9.75
C GLN A 68 -0.61 15.41 -11.10
N THR A 69 0.12 15.61 -12.19
CA THR A 69 -0.33 15.46 -13.58
C THR A 69 -0.23 14.01 -14.09
N ASP A 70 0.34 13.09 -13.30
CA ASP A 70 0.46 11.68 -13.68
C ASP A 70 -0.93 11.04 -13.81
N LYS A 71 -1.20 10.44 -14.97
CA LYS A 71 -2.51 9.86 -15.31
C LYS A 71 -2.92 8.74 -14.36
N ASN A 72 -1.98 7.93 -13.88
CA ASN A 72 -2.28 6.82 -12.97
C ASN A 72 -2.59 7.34 -11.58
N LEU A 73 -1.84 8.34 -11.10
CA LEU A 73 -2.12 9.00 -9.82
C LEU A 73 -3.47 9.71 -9.83
N ILE A 74 -3.79 10.46 -10.89
CA ILE A 74 -5.09 11.11 -11.06
C ILE A 74 -6.18 10.05 -11.04
N TRP A 75 -6.05 8.99 -11.83
CA TRP A 75 -7.01 7.88 -11.83
C TRP A 75 -7.18 7.31 -10.42
N LEU A 76 -6.10 7.02 -9.71
CA LEU A 76 -6.16 6.41 -8.39
C LEU A 76 -6.88 7.30 -7.37
N LYS A 77 -6.65 8.61 -7.42
CA LYS A 77 -7.33 9.59 -6.55
C LYS A 77 -8.85 9.63 -6.76
N HIS A 78 -9.33 9.29 -7.96
CA HIS A 78 -10.78 9.20 -8.20
C HIS A 78 -11.40 7.93 -7.62
N TRP A 79 -10.62 6.87 -7.43
CA TRP A 79 -11.11 5.58 -6.95
C TRP A 79 -10.87 5.34 -5.46
N VAL A 80 -9.96 6.09 -4.84
CA VAL A 80 -9.59 5.98 -3.43
C VAL A 80 -10.26 7.11 -2.66
N GLU A 81 -11.30 6.79 -1.90
CA GLU A 81 -12.00 7.77 -1.09
C GLU A 81 -11.24 8.02 0.23
N LYS A 82 -10.87 6.97 0.96
CA LYS A 82 -10.18 7.11 2.25
C LYS A 82 -8.69 6.80 2.18
N GLY A 83 -8.32 5.71 1.52
CA GLY A 83 -6.92 5.34 1.36
C GLY A 83 -6.70 3.92 0.82
N ILE A 84 -5.44 3.62 0.51
CA ILE A 84 -4.98 2.29 0.19
C ILE A 84 -3.57 2.10 0.74
N GLY A 85 -3.33 0.95 1.37
CA GLY A 85 -2.03 0.56 1.88
C GLY A 85 -1.61 -0.82 1.38
N ILE A 86 -0.32 -1.00 1.14
CA ILE A 86 0.27 -2.26 0.69
C ILE A 86 1.47 -2.57 1.58
N ILE A 87 1.56 -3.81 2.04
CA ILE A 87 2.68 -4.30 2.85
C ILE A 87 3.51 -5.26 2.03
N PHE A 88 4.80 -5.01 1.98
CA PHE A 88 5.80 -5.86 1.36
C PHE A 88 6.69 -6.51 2.41
N GLU A 89 7.09 -7.75 2.16
CA GLU A 89 8.15 -8.45 2.90
C GLU A 89 9.31 -8.82 1.97
N GLU A 90 10.45 -9.20 2.55
CA GLU A 90 11.64 -9.67 1.82
C GLU A 90 12.18 -8.62 0.81
N ALA A 91 12.31 -7.36 1.26
CA ALA A 91 12.80 -6.26 0.43
C ALA A 91 14.32 -6.32 0.12
N GLY A 92 15.05 -7.30 0.66
CA GLY A 92 16.49 -7.49 0.42
C GLY A 92 17.40 -6.55 1.21
N PHE A 93 16.99 -5.30 1.43
CA PHE A 93 17.75 -4.30 2.20
C PHE A 93 17.24 -4.09 3.63
N THR A 94 16.19 -4.80 4.04
CA THR A 94 15.64 -4.77 5.40
C THR A 94 14.93 -6.08 5.71
N SER A 95 15.00 -6.50 6.98
CA SER A 95 14.22 -7.61 7.53
C SER A 95 12.83 -7.17 7.99
N LEU A 96 12.58 -5.86 8.08
CA LEU A 96 11.28 -5.31 8.47
C LEU A 96 10.32 -5.23 7.28
N PRO A 97 9.01 -5.46 7.49
CA PRO A 97 8.02 -5.20 6.46
C PRO A 97 8.01 -3.72 6.04
N ILE A 98 7.79 -3.47 4.76
CA ILE A 98 7.71 -2.13 4.19
C ILE A 98 6.26 -1.83 3.82
N GLY A 99 5.76 -0.68 4.28
CA GLY A 99 4.43 -0.19 3.91
C GLY A 99 4.50 0.92 2.88
N ILE A 100 3.66 0.84 1.85
CA ILE A 100 3.38 1.94 0.93
C ILE A 100 1.92 2.33 1.14
N PHE A 101 1.65 3.62 1.36
CA PHE A 101 0.31 4.11 1.65
C PHE A 101 0.00 5.38 0.85
N LEU A 102 -1.26 5.48 0.41
CA LEU A 102 -1.85 6.69 -0.14
C LEU A 102 -3.22 6.90 0.50
N GLY A 103 -3.51 8.07 1.07
CA GLY A 103 -4.82 8.37 1.62
C GLY A 103 -4.81 9.44 2.71
N HIS A 104 -5.91 9.50 3.47
CA HIS A 104 -6.08 10.45 4.58
C HIS A 104 -5.19 10.12 5.77
N ILE A 105 -4.77 11.16 6.51
CA ILE A 105 -3.87 11.03 7.66
C ILE A 105 -4.45 10.16 8.79
N HIS A 106 -5.76 10.25 9.03
CA HIS A 106 -6.44 9.42 10.05
C HIS A 106 -6.37 7.93 9.71
N ILE A 107 -6.43 7.61 8.41
CA ILE A 107 -6.32 6.23 7.93
C ILE A 107 -4.88 5.74 8.02
N LEU A 108 -3.89 6.61 7.74
CA LEU A 108 -2.48 6.28 7.91
C LEU A 108 -2.17 5.83 9.35
N GLN A 109 -2.76 6.49 10.35
CA GLN A 109 -2.60 6.09 11.76
C GLN A 109 -3.14 4.67 12.00
N ILE A 110 -4.34 4.37 11.50
CA ILE A 110 -4.93 3.02 11.60
C ILE A 110 -4.05 1.98 10.89
N PHE A 111 -3.57 2.31 9.69
CA PHE A 111 -2.68 1.46 8.91
C PHE A 111 -1.38 1.17 9.68
N ALA A 112 -0.73 2.20 10.22
CA ALA A 112 0.50 2.07 11.01
C ALA A 112 0.29 1.27 12.30
N VAL A 113 -0.82 1.50 13.01
CA VAL A 113 -1.21 0.74 14.22
C VAL A 113 -1.39 -0.74 13.88
N ARG A 114 -2.11 -1.06 12.79
CA ARG A 114 -2.29 -2.45 12.32
C ARG A 114 -0.97 -3.15 11.98
N GLN A 115 0.08 -2.40 11.61
CA GLN A 115 1.41 -2.97 11.43
C GLN A 115 2.18 -3.12 12.75
N THR A 116 1.98 -2.22 13.71
CA THR A 116 2.72 -2.21 14.98
C THR A 116 2.30 -3.36 15.90
N TYR A 117 1.00 -3.69 15.94
CA TYR A 117 0.51 -4.88 16.64
C TYR A 117 0.77 -6.20 15.88
N GLY A 118 1.51 -6.14 14.75
CA GLY A 118 1.87 -7.27 13.89
C GLY A 118 3.37 -7.35 13.51
N SER A 119 4.27 -6.71 14.25
CA SER A 119 5.75 -6.68 14.07
C SER A 119 6.39 -5.62 13.15
N ALA A 120 5.87 -4.39 13.04
CA ALA A 120 6.65 -3.28 12.45
C ALA A 120 6.60 -1.99 13.30
N LYS A 121 7.76 -1.54 13.81
CA LYS A 121 7.91 -0.27 14.54
C LYS A 121 7.89 0.93 13.60
N PHE A 122 6.97 1.86 13.81
CA PHE A 122 6.94 3.18 13.19
C PHE A 122 7.69 4.22 14.05
N SER A 123 8.35 5.19 13.42
CA SER A 123 9.09 6.26 14.09
C SER A 123 8.47 7.61 13.81
N ASN A 124 7.80 8.17 14.82
CA ASN A 124 7.19 9.50 14.78
C ASN A 124 8.26 10.60 14.68
N ARG A 125 8.35 11.28 13.53
CA ARG A 125 8.82 12.67 13.49
C ARG A 125 7.90 13.52 12.62
N LYS A 126 7.18 14.42 13.29
CA LYS A 126 6.47 15.64 12.84
C LYS A 126 5.82 15.58 11.45
N ILE A 127 4.51 15.30 11.48
CA ILE A 127 3.58 15.48 10.38
C ILE A 127 3.21 16.98 10.31
N SER A 128 3.74 17.70 9.32
CA SER A 128 3.17 18.98 8.88
C SER A 128 2.67 18.82 7.44
N ALA A 129 1.38 19.06 7.27
CA ALA A 129 0.64 19.42 6.06
C ALA A 129 1.27 19.13 4.68
N ASN A 130 0.47 18.41 3.87
CA ASN A 130 0.53 18.16 2.42
C ASN A 130 1.29 16.90 1.92
N LEU A 131 0.47 16.02 1.32
CA LEU A 131 0.74 15.15 0.17
C LEU A 131 1.70 13.95 0.36
N SER A 132 1.10 12.75 0.36
CA SER A 132 1.73 11.45 0.01
C SER A 132 3.11 11.18 0.64
N GLU A 133 3.17 10.94 1.95
CA GLU A 133 4.38 10.41 2.56
C GLU A 133 4.50 8.89 2.27
N ILE A 134 5.44 8.54 1.37
CA ILE A 134 5.97 7.19 1.27
C ILE A 134 6.94 7.01 2.44
N ILE A 135 6.51 6.30 3.48
CA ILE A 135 7.31 6.10 4.69
C ILE A 135 8.21 4.89 4.49
N MET A 136 9.41 5.12 3.94
CA MET A 136 10.50 4.15 3.97
C MET A 136 11.56 4.58 4.98
N ARG A 137 11.71 3.79 6.05
CA ARG A 137 12.77 3.98 7.05
C ARG A 137 14.05 3.30 6.53
N LYS A 138 15.16 4.04 6.43
CA LYS A 138 16.50 3.48 6.31
C LYS A 138 17.03 3.13 7.71
N SER A 139 17.79 2.04 7.79
CA SER A 139 18.63 1.67 8.95
C SER A 139 19.67 2.73 9.23
#